data_AF-A0AA96V0C2-F1
#
_entry.id   AF-A0AA96V0C2-F1
#
_cell.length_a   1.000
_cell.length_b   1.000
_cell.length_c   1.000
_cell.angle_alpha   90.00
_cell.angle_beta   90.00
_cell.angle_gamma   90.00
#
_symmetry.space_group_name_H-M   'P 1'
#
loop_
_entity.id
_entity.type
_entity.pdbx_description
1 polymer ?
#
loop_
_entity_poly.entity_id
_entity_poly.type
_entity_poly.pdbx_seq_one_letter_code
_entity_poly.pdbx_strand_id
1 'polypeptide(L)'
;MRDFLYQTYDMILERLRYAEAKNTIIVTLLGVLIIGAFRIYDETPDRPLFATVYFWLFLVFSVLAIVTAVTTFMPNIKLQYLYKTKDPLPTDSLIYYEHVAKFDDAKQYISAVNKTYFSNEAVPGNLDYDLAAQIILNSRSVYRKSVLSYYAICFTLCAILTPVVGGLYLLVSSYCYWGTDSAGRTRLKFNRRKMQKEEIKEIRHNRIQDFSKYFLPHLPKKSVRKIRKDDSVDEKKK
;
A
#
# COMPACT_ATOMS: atom_id res chain seq x y z
N MET A 1 -13.17 46.13 6.50
CA MET A 1 -12.50 45.28 7.52
C MET A 1 -13.31 44.04 7.87
N ARG A 2 -14.58 44.17 8.27
CA ARG A 2 -15.40 43.01 8.67
C ARG A 2 -15.46 41.91 7.62
N ASP A 3 -15.72 42.24 6.36
CA ASP A 3 -15.78 41.25 5.27
C ASP A 3 -14.46 40.50 5.10
N PHE A 4 -13.32 41.18 5.27
CA PHE A 4 -12.00 40.57 5.24
C PHE A 4 -11.81 39.56 6.39
N LEU A 5 -12.27 39.89 7.60
CA LEU A 5 -12.21 38.98 8.75
C LEU A 5 -13.08 37.74 8.52
N TYR A 6 -14.30 37.90 7.99
CA TYR A 6 -15.16 36.77 7.63
C TYR A 6 -14.51 35.85 6.59
N GLN A 7 -13.99 36.42 5.50
CA GLN A 7 -13.29 35.63 4.48
C GLN A 7 -12.08 34.88 5.05
N THR A 8 -11.30 35.54 5.91
CA THR A 8 -10.14 34.93 6.55
C THR A 8 -10.57 33.80 7.49
N TYR A 9 -11.61 34.03 8.27
CA TYR A 9 -12.21 33.03 9.17
C TYR A 9 -12.69 31.79 8.40
N ASP A 10 -13.46 31.98 7.33
CA ASP A 10 -13.96 30.88 6.49
C ASP A 10 -12.82 30.09 5.84
N MET A 11 -11.79 30.78 5.34
CA MET A 11 -10.62 30.12 4.76
C MET A 11 -9.85 29.29 5.81
N ILE A 12 -9.75 29.77 7.07
CA ILE A 12 -9.12 29.02 8.15
C ILE A 12 -9.96 27.79 8.53
N LEU A 13 -11.29 27.94 8.60
CA LEU A 13 -12.20 26.83 8.86
C LEU A 13 -12.11 25.76 7.77
N GLU A 14 -12.04 26.16 6.49
CA GLU A 14 -11.87 25.22 5.39
C GLU A 14 -10.55 24.45 5.51
N ARG A 15 -9.45 25.13 5.82
CA ARG A 15 -8.16 24.50 6.08
C ARG A 15 -8.19 23.54 7.27
N LEU A 16 -8.94 23.86 8.31
CA LEU A 16 -9.15 22.98 9.45
C LEU A 16 -9.87 21.69 9.04
N ARG A 17 -10.95 21.81 8.28
CA ARG A 17 -11.72 20.66 7.76
C ARG A 17 -10.87 19.80 6.82
N TYR A 18 -10.04 20.42 5.99
CA TYR A 18 -9.10 19.70 5.13
C TYR A 18 -8.07 18.91 5.94
N ALA A 19 -7.50 19.50 7.00
CA ALA A 19 -6.55 18.81 7.87
C ALA A 19 -7.18 17.59 8.57
N GLU A 20 -8.43 17.71 9.03
CA GLU A 20 -9.18 16.58 9.62
C GLU A 20 -9.47 15.48 8.60
N ALA A 21 -9.94 15.85 7.40
CA ALA A 21 -10.19 14.90 6.33
C ALA A 21 -8.93 14.12 5.95
N LYS A 22 -7.77 14.79 5.89
CA LYS A 22 -6.49 14.15 5.58
C LYS A 22 -6.12 13.07 6.61
N ASN A 23 -6.32 13.33 7.90
CA ASN A 23 -6.03 12.35 8.94
C ASN A 23 -7.02 11.18 8.94
N THR A 24 -8.30 11.44 8.64
CA THR A 24 -9.30 10.37 8.45
C THR A 24 -8.91 9.43 7.31
N ILE A 25 -8.40 9.97 6.20
CA ILE A 25 -7.92 9.16 5.07
C ILE A 25 -6.74 8.29 5.49
N ILE A 26 -5.77 8.84 6.22
CA ILE A 26 -4.60 8.07 6.71
C ILE A 26 -5.04 6.91 7.60
N VAL A 27 -5.93 7.15 8.56
CA VAL A 27 -6.43 6.10 9.47
C VAL A 27 -7.17 5.01 8.69
N THR A 28 -8.05 5.40 7.76
CA THR A 28 -8.80 4.44 6.93
C THR A 28 -7.87 3.60 6.06
N LEU A 29 -6.90 4.24 5.39
CA LEU A 29 -5.94 3.56 4.53
C LEU A 29 -5.10 2.55 5.31
N LEU A 30 -4.54 2.96 6.47
CA LEU A 30 -3.76 2.08 7.32
C LEU A 30 -4.59 0.92 7.88
N GLY A 31 -5.86 1.16 8.21
CA GLY A 31 -6.79 0.09 8.62
C GLY A 31 -6.92 -0.99 7.54
N VAL A 32 -7.15 -0.59 6.28
CA VAL A 32 -7.24 -1.52 5.15
C VAL A 32 -5.91 -2.26 4.93
N LEU A 33 -4.79 -1.55 4.98
CA LEU A 33 -3.46 -2.15 4.79
C LEU A 33 -3.12 -3.16 5.88
N ILE A 34 -3.43 -2.88 7.14
CA ILE A 34 -3.20 -3.80 8.26
C ILE A 34 -4.01 -5.08 8.04
N ILE A 35 -5.31 -4.98 7.73
CA ILE A 35 -6.15 -6.15 7.46
C ILE A 35 -5.61 -6.98 6.29
N GLY A 36 -5.19 -6.31 5.19
CA GLY A 36 -4.59 -6.98 4.05
C GLY A 36 -3.28 -7.69 4.40
N ALA A 37 -2.41 -7.04 5.18
CA ALA A 37 -1.14 -7.61 5.61
C ALA A 37 -1.35 -8.84 6.51
N PHE A 38 -2.33 -8.81 7.43
CA PHE A 38 -2.66 -9.97 8.27
C PHE A 38 -3.13 -11.18 7.45
N ARG A 39 -3.99 -10.96 6.44
CA ARG A 39 -4.44 -12.06 5.56
C ARG A 39 -3.28 -12.73 4.83
N ILE A 40 -2.39 -11.93 4.24
CA ILE A 40 -1.20 -12.45 3.55
C ILE A 40 -0.28 -13.19 4.53
N TYR A 41 -0.14 -12.68 5.75
CA TYR A 41 0.70 -13.28 6.78
C TYR A 41 0.19 -14.66 7.24
N ASP A 42 -1.13 -14.85 7.36
CA ASP A 42 -1.76 -16.10 7.79
C ASP A 42 -1.77 -17.18 6.69
N GLU A 43 -1.90 -16.79 5.42
CA GLU A 43 -1.91 -17.73 4.28
C GLU A 43 -0.55 -18.34 3.95
N THR A 44 0.53 -17.91 4.60
CA THR A 44 1.91 -18.34 4.29
C THR A 44 2.49 -19.27 5.39
N PRO A 45 2.33 -20.60 5.29
CA PRO A 45 2.67 -21.55 6.37
C PRO A 45 4.18 -21.72 6.61
N ASP A 46 5.04 -21.55 5.61
CA ASP A 46 6.51 -21.65 5.73
C ASP A 46 7.19 -20.31 5.47
N ARG A 47 7.13 -19.42 6.47
CA ARG A 47 7.61 -18.04 6.35
C ARG A 47 9.06 -17.88 6.83
N PRO A 48 9.94 -17.25 6.03
CA PRO A 48 11.29 -16.96 6.46
C PRO A 48 11.29 -15.94 7.60
N LEU A 49 12.30 -16.03 8.49
CA LEU A 49 12.42 -15.15 9.65
C LEU A 49 12.40 -13.66 9.25
N PHE A 50 13.03 -13.32 8.12
CA PHE A 50 13.01 -11.95 7.57
C PHE A 50 11.60 -11.44 7.29
N ALA A 51 10.71 -12.25 6.69
CA ALA A 51 9.34 -11.83 6.40
C ALA A 51 8.55 -11.53 7.68
N THR A 52 8.80 -12.29 8.75
CA THR A 52 8.19 -12.05 10.06
C THR A 52 8.68 -10.74 10.67
N VAL A 53 9.99 -10.45 10.61
CA VAL A 53 10.56 -9.18 11.10
C VAL A 53 9.98 -7.99 10.34
N TYR A 54 9.86 -8.08 9.01
CA TYR A 54 9.26 -7.01 8.19
C TYR A 54 7.79 -6.76 8.53
N PHE A 55 7.01 -7.82 8.75
CA PHE A 55 5.61 -7.70 9.14
C PHE A 55 5.46 -6.96 10.48
N TRP A 56 6.27 -7.31 11.48
CA TRP A 56 6.26 -6.62 12.77
C TRP A 56 6.69 -5.15 12.63
N LEU A 57 7.70 -4.85 11.81
CA LEU A 57 8.13 -3.48 11.56
C LEU A 57 7.01 -2.66 10.90
N PHE A 58 6.34 -3.22 9.90
CA PHE A 58 5.17 -2.63 9.26
C PHE A 58 4.05 -2.33 10.28
N LEU A 59 3.74 -3.28 11.17
CA LEU A 59 2.73 -3.08 12.20
C LEU A 59 3.11 -1.96 13.18
N VAL A 60 4.35 -1.92 13.66
CA VAL A 60 4.82 -0.88 14.58
C VAL A 60 4.68 0.51 13.95
N PHE A 61 5.15 0.69 12.71
CA PHE A 61 5.03 1.97 12.02
C PHE A 61 3.56 2.34 11.73
N SER A 62 2.72 1.36 11.37
CA SER A 62 1.30 1.60 11.13
C SER A 62 0.56 2.02 12.41
N VAL A 63 0.87 1.39 13.55
CA VAL A 63 0.30 1.77 14.86
C VAL A 63 0.76 3.18 15.25
N LEU A 64 2.04 3.52 15.09
CA LEU A 64 2.55 4.87 15.37
C LEU A 64 1.86 5.91 14.46
N ALA A 65 1.66 5.62 13.19
CA ALA A 65 0.94 6.48 12.26
C ALA A 65 -0.54 6.66 12.66
N ILE A 66 -1.23 5.59 13.07
CA ILE A 66 -2.61 5.67 13.54
C ILE A 66 -2.70 6.48 14.83
N VAL A 67 -1.84 6.21 15.82
CA VAL A 67 -1.83 6.94 17.09
C VAL A 67 -1.60 8.43 16.84
N THR A 68 -0.60 8.78 16.03
CA THR A 68 -0.36 10.19 15.68
C THR A 68 -1.53 10.82 14.92
N ALA A 69 -2.14 10.12 13.95
CA ALA A 69 -3.31 10.62 13.24
C ALA A 69 -4.53 10.80 14.17
N VAL A 70 -4.77 9.86 15.10
CA VAL A 70 -5.88 9.94 16.05
C VAL A 70 -5.68 11.08 17.07
N THR A 71 -4.45 11.30 17.54
CA THR A 71 -4.16 12.42 18.46
C THR A 71 -4.49 13.79 17.85
N THR A 72 -4.55 13.92 16.53
CA THR A 72 -4.96 15.16 15.88
C THR A 72 -6.43 15.53 16.11
N PHE A 73 -7.29 14.55 16.39
CA PHE A 73 -8.70 14.77 16.70
C PHE A 73 -8.91 15.26 18.13
N MET A 74 -7.90 15.15 19.02
CA MET A 74 -8.06 15.58 20.40
C MET A 74 -8.30 17.10 20.48
N PRO A 75 -9.43 17.53 21.06
CA PRO A 75 -9.73 18.94 21.24
C PRO A 75 -8.68 19.56 22.17
N ASN A 76 -8.28 20.80 21.86
CA ASN A 76 -7.17 21.44 22.54
C ASN A 76 -7.59 21.94 23.94
N ILE A 77 -7.46 21.10 24.96
CA ILE A 77 -7.69 21.49 26.35
C ILE A 77 -6.41 22.20 26.85
N LYS A 78 -6.35 23.53 26.70
CA LYS A 78 -5.37 24.42 27.36
C LYS A 78 -3.87 24.18 27.09
N LEU A 79 -3.45 23.38 26.10
CA LEU A 79 -2.04 23.18 25.74
C LEU A 79 -1.42 24.34 24.93
N GLN A 80 -1.95 25.56 25.06
CA GLN A 80 -1.50 26.74 24.31
C GLN A 80 -0.03 27.09 24.58
N TYR A 81 0.50 26.71 25.74
CA TYR A 81 1.89 26.98 26.13
C TYR A 81 2.95 26.08 25.48
N LEU A 82 2.60 24.87 25.06
CA LEU A 82 3.58 23.89 24.55
C LEU A 82 4.00 24.14 23.11
N TYR A 83 3.21 24.90 22.35
CA TYR A 83 3.48 25.28 20.98
C TYR A 83 3.61 26.80 20.89
N LYS A 84 4.59 27.37 21.59
CA LYS A 84 4.89 28.80 21.47
C LYS A 84 5.42 29.05 20.06
N THR A 85 4.55 29.61 19.22
CA THR A 85 4.90 30.13 17.90
C THR A 85 5.86 31.30 18.06
N LYS A 86 6.77 31.48 17.09
CA LYS A 86 7.70 32.62 17.08
C LYS A 86 6.91 33.94 17.08
N ASP A 87 7.53 35.01 17.58
CA ASP A 87 6.89 36.33 17.56
C ASP A 87 6.53 36.77 16.12
N PRO A 88 5.42 37.51 15.94
CA PRO A 88 4.99 37.97 14.62
C PRO A 88 6.00 38.96 14.03
N LEU A 89 6.38 38.72 12.77
CA LEU A 89 7.30 39.56 12.00
C LEU A 89 6.53 40.56 11.11
N PRO A 90 7.12 41.73 10.79
CA PRO A 90 6.46 42.70 9.89
C PRO A 90 6.18 42.17 8.48
N THR A 91 6.94 41.16 8.04
CA THR A 91 6.80 40.51 6.72
C THR A 91 5.79 39.36 6.72
N ASP A 92 5.19 39.04 7.87
CA ASP A 92 4.27 37.93 7.99
C ASP A 92 2.94 38.25 7.29
N SER A 93 2.51 37.37 6.39
CA SER A 93 1.14 37.39 5.84
C SER A 93 0.10 37.26 6.95
N LEU A 94 -0.81 38.22 7.04
CA LEU A 94 -1.91 38.24 8.03
C LEU A 94 -3.11 37.35 7.64
N ILE A 95 -3.01 36.67 6.50
CA ILE A 95 -4.02 35.74 5.98
C ILE A 95 -3.56 34.28 6.20
N TYR A 96 -2.25 34.03 6.18
CA TYR A 96 -1.72 32.68 6.30
C TYR A 96 -1.77 32.17 7.74
N TYR A 97 -2.45 31.04 7.98
CA TYR A 97 -2.76 30.53 9.34
C TYR A 97 -1.52 30.33 10.22
N GLU A 98 -0.38 29.93 9.66
CA GLU A 98 0.86 29.75 10.43
C GLU A 98 1.40 31.06 11.00
N HIS A 99 1.22 32.16 10.26
CA HIS A 99 1.59 33.49 10.70
C HIS A 99 0.56 34.07 11.67
N VAL A 100 -0.73 33.88 11.37
CA VAL A 100 -1.82 34.31 12.26
C VAL A 100 -1.76 33.61 13.62
N ALA A 101 -1.30 32.35 13.66
CA ALA A 101 -1.11 31.60 14.89
C ALA A 101 -0.06 32.21 15.84
N LYS A 102 0.81 33.11 15.36
CA LYS A 102 1.83 33.81 16.16
C LYS A 102 1.26 34.94 17.01
N PHE A 103 0.08 35.46 16.68
CA PHE A 103 -0.54 36.53 17.45
C PHE A 103 -1.14 35.97 18.74
N ASP A 104 -0.90 36.65 19.86
CA ASP A 104 -1.44 36.29 21.17
C ASP A 104 -2.75 37.03 21.49
N ASP A 105 -2.89 38.27 21.01
CA ASP A 105 -4.03 39.12 21.30
C ASP A 105 -4.77 39.52 20.01
N ALA A 106 -6.10 39.49 20.08
CA ALA A 106 -7.00 39.94 19.02
C ALA A 106 -6.74 41.41 18.67
N LYS A 107 -6.40 42.27 19.65
CA LYS A 107 -6.11 43.68 19.40
C LYS A 107 -4.85 43.87 18.56
N GLN A 108 -3.82 43.08 18.86
CA GLN A 108 -2.56 43.11 18.10
C GLN A 108 -2.80 42.71 16.64
N TYR A 109 -3.58 41.66 16.42
CA TYR A 109 -3.94 41.20 15.08
C TYR A 109 -4.78 42.24 14.31
N ILE A 110 -5.84 42.77 14.94
CA ILE A 110 -6.69 43.82 14.35
C ILE A 110 -5.86 45.06 13.98
N SER A 111 -4.96 45.50 14.87
CA SER A 111 -4.09 46.64 14.59
C SER A 111 -3.16 46.38 13.40
N ALA A 112 -2.59 45.18 13.30
CA ALA A 112 -1.77 44.79 12.16
C ALA A 112 -2.58 44.77 10.85
N VAL A 113 -3.78 44.20 10.87
CA VAL A 113 -4.69 44.18 9.71
C VAL A 113 -5.08 45.59 9.28
N ASN A 114 -5.43 46.45 10.24
CA ASN A 114 -5.82 47.83 9.98
C ASN A 114 -4.66 48.62 9.35
N LYS A 115 -3.46 48.47 9.91
CA LYS A 115 -2.26 49.13 9.41
C LYS A 115 -1.88 48.66 8.01
N THR A 116 -1.95 47.37 7.73
CA THR A 116 -1.45 46.78 6.47
C THR A 116 -2.45 46.89 5.32
N TYR A 117 -3.76 46.77 5.57
CA TYR A 117 -4.76 46.69 4.49
C TYR A 117 -5.75 47.87 4.46
N PHE A 118 -5.84 48.66 5.53
CA PHE A 118 -6.84 49.72 5.66
C PHE A 118 -6.22 51.08 6.04
N SER A 119 -4.89 51.22 6.01
CA SER A 119 -4.18 52.48 6.30
C SER A 119 -4.55 53.14 7.65
N ASN A 120 -4.97 52.34 8.65
CA ASN A 120 -5.52 52.79 9.94
C ASN A 120 -6.85 53.56 9.87
N GLU A 121 -7.57 53.53 8.74
CA GLU A 121 -8.84 54.24 8.56
C GLU A 121 -10.04 53.45 9.13
N ALA A 122 -9.91 52.13 9.28
CA ALA A 122 -11.00 51.32 9.81
C ALA A 122 -11.12 51.45 11.33
N VAL A 123 -12.35 51.65 11.82
CA VAL A 123 -12.67 51.64 13.25
C VAL A 123 -13.23 50.26 13.62
N PRO A 124 -12.48 49.40 14.32
CA PRO A 124 -12.93 48.06 14.69
C PRO A 124 -14.02 48.10 15.77
N GLY A 125 -15.10 47.36 15.56
CA GLY A 125 -16.15 47.13 16.56
C GLY A 125 -15.87 45.89 17.42
N ASN A 126 -16.67 45.69 18.47
CA ASN A 126 -16.53 44.53 19.39
C ASN A 126 -16.57 43.18 18.64
N LEU A 127 -17.48 43.03 17.68
CA LEU A 127 -17.59 41.82 16.86
C LEU A 127 -16.31 41.52 16.07
N ASP A 128 -15.59 42.55 15.64
CA ASP A 128 -14.36 42.37 14.87
C ASP A 128 -13.25 41.79 15.76
N TYR A 129 -13.19 42.19 17.05
CA TYR A 129 -12.28 41.60 18.03
C TYR A 129 -12.64 40.14 18.36
N ASP A 130 -13.93 39.82 18.50
CA ASP A 130 -14.38 38.44 18.73
C ASP A 130 -14.02 37.52 17.55
N LEU A 131 -14.23 38.01 16.32
CA LEU A 131 -13.80 37.32 15.10
C LEU A 131 -12.29 37.13 15.05
N ALA A 132 -11.51 38.17 15.35
CA ALA A 132 -10.05 38.09 15.42
C ALA A 132 -9.58 37.04 16.43
N ALA A 133 -10.19 36.98 17.62
CA ALA A 133 -9.88 35.96 18.61
C ALA A 133 -10.15 34.54 18.08
N GLN A 134 -11.28 34.34 17.40
CA GLN A 134 -11.61 33.04 16.79
C GLN A 134 -10.65 32.67 15.66
N ILE A 135 -10.27 33.63 14.81
CA ILE A 135 -9.29 33.44 13.73
C ILE A 135 -7.95 32.97 14.31
N ILE A 136 -7.45 33.62 15.37
CA ILE A 136 -6.19 33.24 16.03
C ILE A 136 -6.29 31.82 16.61
N LEU A 137 -7.35 31.51 17.37
CA LEU A 137 -7.54 30.20 18.00
C LEU A 137 -7.67 29.08 16.96
N ASN A 138 -8.42 29.31 15.89
CA ASN A 138 -8.58 28.34 14.81
C ASN A 138 -7.28 28.17 14.03
N SER A 139 -6.53 29.26 13.77
CA SER A 139 -5.23 29.20 13.09
C SER A 139 -4.22 28.34 13.85
N ARG A 140 -4.16 28.48 15.18
CA ARG A 140 -3.31 27.64 16.05
C ARG A 140 -3.73 26.16 15.98
N SER A 141 -5.03 25.90 15.97
CA SER A 141 -5.57 24.55 15.85
C SER A 141 -5.21 23.92 14.51
N VAL A 142 -5.32 24.67 13.41
CA VAL A 142 -4.89 24.24 12.07
C VAL A 142 -3.40 23.94 12.06
N TYR A 143 -2.56 24.86 12.53
CA TYR A 143 -1.10 24.70 12.53
C TYR A 143 -0.67 23.42 13.24
N ARG A 144 -1.16 23.22 14.47
CA ARG A 144 -0.85 22.02 15.26
C ARG A 144 -1.28 20.74 14.52
N LYS A 145 -2.52 20.70 14.02
CA LYS A 145 -3.02 19.53 13.29
C LYS A 145 -2.18 19.25 12.05
N SER A 146 -1.81 20.28 11.28
CA SER A 146 -0.94 20.14 10.10
C SER A 146 0.43 19.57 10.44
N VAL A 147 1.05 20.00 11.54
CA VAL A 147 2.34 19.46 12.00
C VAL A 147 2.22 17.98 12.40
N LEU A 148 1.19 17.62 13.17
CA LEU A 148 0.99 16.21 13.53
C LEU A 148 0.63 15.34 12.31
N SER A 149 -0.17 15.86 11.38
CA SER A 149 -0.46 15.21 10.10
C SER A 149 0.79 14.94 9.29
N TYR A 150 1.77 15.85 9.30
CA TYR A 150 3.04 15.64 8.64
C TYR A 150 3.78 14.41 9.21
N TYR A 151 3.88 14.29 10.54
CA TYR A 151 4.48 13.11 11.17
C TYR A 151 3.71 11.82 10.87
N ALA A 152 2.38 11.86 10.89
CA ALA A 152 1.56 10.70 10.54
C ALA A 152 1.81 10.23 9.09
N ILE A 153 1.98 11.16 8.15
CA ILE A 153 2.34 10.85 6.76
C ILE A 153 3.74 10.23 6.69
N CYS A 154 4.72 10.77 7.40
CA CYS A 154 6.07 10.20 7.44
C CYS A 154 6.04 8.75 7.93
N PHE A 155 5.34 8.46 9.03
CA PHE A 155 5.20 7.09 9.53
C PHE A 155 4.43 6.19 8.55
N THR A 156 3.40 6.70 7.89
CA THR A 156 2.66 5.97 6.85
C THR A 156 3.56 5.61 5.67
N LEU A 157 4.39 6.54 5.21
CA LEU A 157 5.37 6.30 4.15
C LEU A 157 6.40 5.26 4.58
N CYS A 158 6.95 5.36 5.79
CA CYS A 158 7.85 4.34 6.34
C CYS A 158 7.19 2.96 6.41
N ALA A 159 5.92 2.90 6.85
CA ALA A 159 5.16 1.67 6.90
C ALA A 159 5.01 1.05 5.51
N ILE A 160 4.62 1.83 4.48
CA ILE A 160 4.41 1.32 3.12
C ILE A 160 5.73 0.98 2.41
N LEU A 161 6.80 1.75 2.62
CA LEU A 161 8.08 1.50 1.95
C LEU A 161 8.71 0.18 2.40
N THR A 162 8.52 -0.18 3.67
CA THR A 162 9.08 -1.39 4.29
C THR A 162 8.73 -2.68 3.52
N PRO A 163 7.43 -3.04 3.31
CA PRO A 163 7.04 -4.23 2.57
C PRO A 163 7.34 -4.12 1.07
N VAL A 164 7.36 -2.93 0.49
CA VAL A 164 7.70 -2.76 -0.95
C VAL A 164 9.17 -3.13 -1.20
N VAL A 165 10.08 -2.63 -0.36
CA VAL A 165 11.51 -2.98 -0.45
C VAL A 165 11.74 -4.46 -0.14
N GLY A 166 11.06 -4.99 0.89
CA GLY A 166 11.15 -6.42 1.23
C GLY A 166 10.60 -7.33 0.12
N GLY A 167 9.46 -6.98 -0.47
CA GLY A 167 8.85 -7.71 -1.58
C GLY A 167 9.72 -7.67 -2.85
N LEU A 168 10.27 -6.50 -3.19
CA LEU A 168 11.24 -6.36 -4.28
C LEU A 168 12.49 -7.20 -4.04
N TYR A 169 13.04 -7.20 -2.82
CA TYR A 169 14.18 -8.03 -2.46
C TYR A 169 13.86 -9.52 -2.66
N LEU A 170 12.70 -10.00 -2.20
CA LEU A 170 12.29 -11.39 -2.40
C LEU A 170 12.10 -11.76 -3.87
N LEU A 171 11.59 -10.85 -4.70
CA LEU A 171 11.46 -11.07 -6.14
C LEU A 171 12.84 -11.13 -6.81
N VAL A 172 13.76 -10.22 -6.47
CA VAL A 172 15.13 -10.21 -6.98
C VAL A 172 15.89 -11.45 -6.50
N SER A 173 15.78 -11.82 -5.22
CA SER A 173 16.41 -13.02 -4.68
C SER A 173 15.84 -14.27 -5.34
N SER A 174 14.52 -14.35 -5.55
CA SER A 174 13.90 -15.46 -6.27
C SER A 174 14.38 -15.52 -7.72
N TYR A 175 14.50 -14.38 -8.42
CA TYR A 175 15.05 -14.31 -9.77
C TYR A 175 16.52 -14.76 -9.84
N CYS A 176 17.34 -14.33 -8.87
CA CYS A 176 18.74 -14.74 -8.76
C CYS A 176 18.91 -16.22 -8.36
N TYR A 177 18.10 -16.73 -7.42
CA TYR A 177 18.13 -18.14 -7.00
C TYR A 177 17.58 -19.08 -8.07
N TRP A 178 16.62 -18.64 -8.89
CA TRP A 178 16.18 -19.42 -10.05
C TRP A 178 17.27 -19.51 -11.14
N GLY A 179 18.26 -18.62 -11.11
CA GLY A 179 19.46 -18.66 -11.94
C GLY A 179 20.60 -19.53 -11.41
N THR A 180 20.58 -19.91 -10.13
CA THR A 180 21.67 -20.67 -9.48
C THR A 180 21.14 -21.92 -8.77
N ASP A 181 21.17 -23.04 -9.49
CA ASP A 181 21.01 -24.40 -8.93
C ASP A 181 22.12 -24.61 -7.87
N SER A 182 21.77 -25.14 -6.70
CA SER A 182 22.59 -25.26 -5.47
C SER A 182 23.87 -26.11 -5.58
N ALA A 183 24.35 -26.38 -6.79
CA ALA A 183 25.50 -27.24 -7.08
C ALA A 183 26.54 -26.63 -8.04
N GLY A 184 26.39 -25.37 -8.49
CA GLY A 184 27.40 -24.72 -9.35
C GLY A 184 27.70 -25.47 -10.66
N ARG A 185 26.79 -26.34 -11.11
CA ARG A 185 26.90 -27.06 -12.38
C ARG A 185 25.85 -26.54 -13.33
N THR A 186 26.32 -25.90 -14.39
CA THR A 186 25.55 -25.72 -15.62
C THR A 186 24.89 -27.05 -15.96
N ARG A 187 23.54 -27.08 -15.97
CA ARG A 187 22.79 -28.24 -16.46
C ARG A 187 23.13 -28.43 -17.95
N LEU A 188 24.16 -29.22 -18.20
CA LEU A 188 24.15 -30.17 -19.31
C LEU A 188 22.85 -30.96 -19.15
N LYS A 189 21.85 -30.62 -19.97
CA LYS A 189 20.66 -31.43 -20.21
C LYS A 189 21.09 -32.76 -20.82
N PHE A 190 21.70 -33.63 -20.03
CA PHE A 190 22.04 -34.98 -20.43
C PHE A 190 21.00 -35.96 -19.84
N ASN A 191 20.01 -36.23 -20.69
CA ASN A 191 19.59 -37.60 -20.99
C ASN A 191 18.81 -38.45 -19.97
N ARG A 192 18.00 -37.88 -19.07
CA ARG A 192 16.96 -38.67 -18.38
C ARG A 192 15.90 -39.29 -19.32
N ARG A 193 15.74 -38.76 -20.54
CA ARG A 193 14.82 -39.33 -21.55
C ARG A 193 15.35 -40.59 -22.23
N LYS A 194 16.66 -40.90 -22.18
CA LYS A 194 17.19 -42.16 -22.71
C LYS A 194 17.06 -43.32 -21.70
N MET A 195 17.35 -43.08 -20.42
CA MET A 195 17.23 -44.11 -19.37
C MET A 195 15.79 -44.67 -19.24
N GLN A 196 14.76 -43.80 -19.22
CA GLN A 196 13.37 -44.28 -19.17
C GLN A 196 12.94 -45.06 -20.42
N LYS A 197 13.52 -44.80 -21.59
CA LYS A 197 13.16 -45.53 -22.82
C LYS A 197 13.79 -46.92 -22.88
N GLU A 198 14.94 -47.13 -22.24
CA GLU A 198 15.59 -48.44 -22.19
C GLU A 198 14.96 -49.33 -21.11
N GLU A 199 14.69 -48.81 -19.91
CA GLU A 199 13.97 -49.56 -18.87
C GLU A 199 12.55 -49.98 -19.30
N ILE A 200 11.81 -49.10 -19.99
CA ILE A 200 10.48 -49.45 -20.50
C ILE A 200 10.55 -50.49 -21.64
N LYS A 201 11.64 -50.53 -22.41
CA LYS A 201 11.85 -51.56 -23.44
C LYS A 201 12.16 -52.93 -22.82
N GLU A 202 12.97 -52.96 -21.77
CA GLU A 202 13.38 -54.20 -21.09
C GLU A 202 12.21 -54.84 -20.34
N ILE A 203 11.39 -54.04 -19.64
CA ILE A 203 10.18 -54.53 -18.96
C ILE A 203 9.14 -55.07 -19.95
N ARG A 204 9.02 -54.48 -21.15
CA ARG A 204 8.09 -54.95 -22.18
C ARG A 204 8.55 -56.25 -22.84
N HIS A 205 9.86 -56.49 -22.96
CA HIS A 205 10.37 -57.71 -23.59
C HIS A 205 10.22 -58.94 -22.68
N ASN A 206 10.51 -58.81 -21.38
CA ASN A 206 10.37 -59.91 -20.42
C ASN A 206 8.91 -60.30 -20.16
N ARG A 207 7.97 -59.34 -20.12
CA ARG A 207 6.56 -59.64 -19.80
C ARG A 207 5.81 -60.38 -20.92
N ILE A 208 6.27 -60.30 -22.18
CA ILE A 208 5.64 -61.00 -23.33
C ILE A 208 6.08 -62.47 -23.39
N GLN A 209 7.32 -62.79 -23.00
CA GLN A 209 7.77 -64.19 -22.97
C GLN A 209 7.03 -65.00 -21.90
N ASP A 210 6.79 -64.42 -20.72
CA ASP A 210 6.06 -65.10 -19.64
C ASP A 210 4.56 -65.27 -19.95
N PHE A 211 3.91 -64.32 -20.63
CA PHE A 211 2.47 -64.42 -20.91
C PHE A 211 2.12 -65.56 -21.89
N SER A 212 3.04 -65.94 -22.78
CA SER A 212 2.81 -67.05 -23.73
C SER A 212 2.85 -68.43 -23.08
N LYS A 213 3.49 -68.54 -21.90
CA LYS A 213 3.72 -69.82 -21.22
C LYS A 213 2.52 -70.28 -20.38
N TYR A 214 1.62 -69.36 -20.03
CA TYR A 214 0.50 -69.63 -19.11
C TYR A 214 -0.90 -69.52 -19.73
N PHE A 215 -1.06 -69.03 -20.98
CA PHE A 215 -2.38 -68.72 -21.54
C PHE A 215 -2.86 -69.54 -22.74
N LEU A 216 -2.10 -70.52 -23.23
CA LEU A 216 -2.52 -71.33 -24.39
C LEU A 216 -2.13 -72.81 -24.31
N PRO A 217 -2.82 -73.65 -23.52
CA PRO A 217 -2.77 -75.10 -23.75
C PRO A 217 -3.93 -75.60 -24.62
N HIS A 218 -5.04 -74.87 -24.76
CA HIS A 218 -6.23 -75.40 -25.43
C HIS A 218 -6.98 -74.35 -26.27
N LEU A 219 -6.54 -74.10 -27.50
CA LEU A 219 -7.44 -73.54 -28.52
C LEU A 219 -7.44 -74.43 -29.78
N PRO A 220 -8.62 -74.86 -30.25
CA PRO A 220 -8.76 -75.69 -31.44
C PRO A 220 -8.39 -74.88 -32.69
N LYS A 221 -7.65 -75.53 -33.60
CA LYS A 221 -7.29 -75.01 -34.93
C LYS A 221 -8.56 -74.69 -35.72
N LYS A 222 -8.98 -73.42 -35.75
CA LYS A 222 -10.04 -72.95 -36.65
C LYS A 222 -9.46 -72.72 -38.05
N SER A 223 -10.04 -73.44 -39.00
CA SER A 223 -9.78 -73.39 -40.44
C SER A 223 -9.89 -71.97 -41.00
N VAL A 224 -8.83 -71.51 -41.66
CA VAL A 224 -8.76 -70.27 -42.42
C VAL A 224 -9.67 -70.38 -43.64
N ARG A 225 -10.82 -69.69 -43.62
CA ARG A 225 -11.69 -69.54 -44.79
C ARG A 225 -11.20 -68.33 -45.59
N LYS A 226 -10.61 -68.59 -46.77
CA LYS A 226 -10.19 -67.57 -47.75
C LYS A 226 -11.39 -66.69 -48.13
N ILE A 227 -11.31 -65.39 -47.83
CA ILE A 227 -12.23 -64.40 -48.39
C ILE A 227 -11.66 -63.98 -49.75
N ARG A 228 -12.45 -64.27 -50.77
CA ARG A 228 -12.26 -64.00 -52.19
C ARG A 228 -12.38 -62.48 -52.43
N LYS A 229 -11.37 -61.91 -53.07
CA LYS A 229 -11.46 -60.62 -53.78
C LYS A 229 -12.33 -60.83 -55.00
N ASP A 230 -13.34 -59.99 -55.18
CA ASP A 230 -13.94 -59.73 -56.50
C ASP A 230 -14.05 -58.20 -56.66
N ASP A 231 -13.83 -57.80 -57.91
CA ASP A 231 -13.39 -56.50 -58.42
C ASP A 231 -14.53 -55.56 -58.84
N SER A 232 -14.12 -54.46 -59.50
CA SER A 232 -14.84 -53.44 -60.30
C SER A 232 -15.37 -52.23 -59.53
N VAL A 233 -14.89 -50.98 -59.69
CA VAL A 233 -14.39 -50.15 -60.82
C VAL A 233 -15.49 -49.74 -61.81
N ASP A 234 -15.50 -48.42 -62.07
CA ASP A 234 -16.31 -47.59 -62.99
C ASP A 234 -17.69 -47.15 -62.48
N GLU A 235 -18.14 -45.89 -62.61
CA GLU A 235 -17.99 -45.02 -63.78
C GLU A 235 -18.31 -43.52 -63.50
N LYS A 236 -17.51 -42.63 -64.14
CA LYS A 236 -17.79 -41.28 -64.73
C LYS A 236 -18.66 -40.24 -63.98
N LYS A 237 -18.18 -39.02 -63.68
CA LYS A 237 -17.92 -37.86 -64.57
C LYS A 237 -18.97 -37.59 -65.67
N LYS A 238 -19.88 -36.65 -65.40
CA LYS A 238 -20.20 -35.52 -66.29
C LYS A 238 -20.82 -34.39 -65.47
#